data_AF-A0A2A2F3S8-F1
#
_entry.id   AF-A0A2A2F3S8-F1
#
_cell.length_a   1.000
_cell.length_b   1.000
_cell.length_c   1.000
_cell.angle_alpha   90.00
_cell.angle_beta   90.00
_cell.angle_gamma   90.00
#
_symmetry.space_group_name_H-M   'P 1'
#
loop_
_entity.id
_entity.type
_entity.pdbx_description
1 polymer ?
#
loop_
_entity_poly.entity_id
_entity_poly.type
_entity_poly.pdbx_seq_one_letter_code
_entity_poly.pdbx_strand_id
1 'polypeptide(L)'
;MRVFANPVGPGSLWFDNLATATGTPVAYDPQARAMITMPPFCANRDVIGCNWIAPEQGAFCRACAMTALAPDPAIPDAMPHWAKTEAAKRWVLDNLGRWNWFRPEDPGAPPVFYMLAEGPTPVAMGHAGGVVTISVAEADPVLRATRREALEEPYRTMIGHMRHEISHMLWWRLSLRDDFLEAFRAMFGDEREDYAAALQRHYQQGPPAGWRSSFVSTYASAHPHEDWAETAAHLLHLTDIADSFVAAGLSSSDLPYHGWDPYMEADAERLIHVATHQVMAVNHINRAMGLSDLYPFVLSEVARRKLVFVHDWLRRGAQGL
;
A
#
# COMPACT_ATOMS: atom_id res chain seq x y z
N MET A 1 8.35 8.44 -2.26
CA MET A 1 9.33 7.35 -2.51
C MET A 1 10.60 7.75 -1.78
N ARG A 2 11.14 6.87 -0.93
CA ARG A 2 12.26 7.21 -0.04
C ARG A 2 13.55 7.34 -0.84
N VAL A 3 14.38 8.29 -0.42
CA VAL A 3 15.72 8.53 -0.94
C VAL A 3 16.71 7.79 -0.04
N PHE A 4 17.56 6.96 -0.62
CA PHE A 4 18.56 6.14 0.08
C PHE A 4 19.97 6.65 -0.19
N ALA A 5 20.88 6.46 0.77
CA ALA A 5 22.28 6.76 0.56
C ALA A 5 22.90 5.83 -0.50
N ASN A 6 23.78 6.37 -1.34
CA ASN A 6 24.57 5.58 -2.26
C ASN A 6 25.62 4.75 -1.48
N PRO A 7 25.62 3.40 -1.56
CA PRO A 7 26.53 2.57 -0.77
C PRO A 7 28.00 2.63 -1.20
N VAL A 8 28.30 3.26 -2.35
CA VAL A 8 29.67 3.32 -2.90
C VAL A 8 30.20 4.74 -3.05
N GLY A 9 29.55 5.75 -2.46
CA GLY A 9 30.05 7.11 -2.51
C GLY A 9 28.98 8.18 -2.26
N PRO A 10 29.21 9.41 -2.70
CA PRO A 10 28.24 10.49 -2.55
C PRO A 10 27.02 10.28 -3.46
N GLY A 11 25.95 11.00 -3.13
CA GLY A 11 24.70 11.00 -3.88
C GLY A 11 23.65 10.04 -3.29
N SER A 12 22.53 9.98 -4.00
CA SER A 12 21.33 9.29 -3.52
C SER A 12 20.80 8.31 -4.56
N LEU A 13 20.08 7.31 -4.06
CA LEU A 13 19.37 6.32 -4.85
C LEU A 13 17.89 6.35 -4.52
N TRP A 14 17.07 6.10 -5.53
CA TRP A 14 15.65 5.84 -5.40
C TRP A 14 15.40 4.37 -5.11
N PHE A 15 14.26 4.07 -4.49
CA PHE A 15 13.90 2.74 -4.04
C PHE A 15 13.95 1.67 -5.12
N ASP A 16 13.77 2.03 -6.40
CA ASP A 16 13.71 1.14 -7.55
C ASP A 16 15.03 1.05 -8.35
N ASN A 17 16.08 1.76 -7.93
CA ASN A 17 17.35 1.72 -8.65
C ASN A 17 17.96 0.31 -8.65
N LEU A 18 18.48 -0.09 -9.81
CA LEU A 18 19.26 -1.32 -10.01
C LEU A 18 20.77 -1.06 -10.05
N ALA A 19 21.18 0.18 -10.31
CA ALA A 19 22.59 0.57 -10.34
C ALA A 19 22.74 2.00 -9.83
N THR A 20 23.95 2.35 -9.42
CA THR A 20 24.32 3.74 -9.16
C THR A 20 24.42 4.52 -10.47
N ALA A 21 24.53 5.85 -10.37
CA ALA A 21 24.80 6.72 -11.52
C ALA A 21 26.12 6.37 -12.26
N THR A 22 27.07 5.73 -11.57
CA THR A 22 28.35 5.26 -12.14
C THR A 22 28.26 3.83 -12.70
N GLY A 23 27.08 3.20 -12.68
CA GLY A 23 26.85 1.86 -13.23
C GLY A 23 27.15 0.71 -12.28
N THR A 24 27.51 0.96 -11.02
CA THR A 24 27.73 -0.11 -10.03
C THR A 24 26.39 -0.78 -9.69
N PRO A 25 26.23 -2.09 -9.89
CA PRO A 25 25.00 -2.79 -9.51
C PRO A 25 24.71 -2.66 -8.02
N VAL A 26 23.45 -2.38 -7.69
CA VAL A 26 22.94 -2.33 -6.32
C VAL A 26 21.66 -3.15 -6.20
N ALA A 27 21.38 -3.56 -4.97
CA ALA A 27 20.12 -4.15 -4.56
C ALA A 27 19.69 -3.62 -3.20
N TYR A 28 18.39 -3.65 -2.95
CA TYR A 28 17.79 -3.28 -1.68
C TYR A 28 17.77 -4.46 -0.72
N ASP A 29 18.32 -4.25 0.47
CA ASP A 29 18.16 -5.14 1.62
C ASP A 29 16.96 -4.66 2.45
N PRO A 30 15.83 -5.40 2.46
CA PRO A 30 14.66 -5.02 3.24
C PRO A 30 14.82 -5.21 4.75
N GLN A 31 15.87 -5.91 5.21
CA GLN A 31 16.17 -6.04 6.64
C GLN A 31 16.94 -4.81 7.14
N ALA A 32 18.02 -4.45 6.45
CA ALA A 32 18.80 -3.23 6.75
C ALA A 32 18.08 -1.94 6.32
N ARG A 33 17.09 -2.06 5.43
CA ARG A 33 16.42 -0.96 4.73
C ARG A 33 17.39 0.00 4.05
N ALA A 34 18.33 -0.59 3.32
CA ALA A 34 19.42 0.10 2.66
C ALA A 34 19.71 -0.50 1.29
N MET A 35 20.29 0.32 0.40
CA MET A 35 20.88 -0.17 -0.84
C MET A 35 22.26 -0.74 -0.53
N ILE A 36 22.57 -1.92 -1.06
CA ILE A 36 23.85 -2.61 -0.94
C ILE A 36 24.36 -3.02 -2.33
N THR A 37 25.65 -3.31 -2.45
CA THR A 37 26.27 -3.80 -3.70
C THR A 37 26.47 -5.31 -3.73
N MET A 38 26.22 -5.99 -2.61
CA MET A 38 26.58 -7.39 -2.45
C MET A 38 25.49 -8.31 -2.99
N PRO A 39 25.82 -9.26 -3.89
CA PRO A 39 24.93 -10.36 -4.25
C PRO A 39 24.72 -11.32 -3.06
N PRO A 40 23.71 -12.21 -3.11
CA PRO A 40 22.89 -12.53 -4.28
C PRO A 40 21.72 -11.59 -4.51
N PHE A 41 21.43 -11.32 -5.78
CA PHE A 41 20.24 -10.57 -6.20
C PHE A 41 19.10 -11.52 -6.55
N CYS A 42 17.87 -11.03 -6.48
CA CYS A 42 16.67 -11.78 -6.85
C CYS A 42 16.78 -12.39 -8.26
N ALA A 43 16.36 -13.65 -8.42
CA ALA A 43 16.23 -14.31 -9.73
C ALA A 43 15.34 -13.54 -10.72
N ASN A 44 14.37 -12.77 -10.21
CA ASN A 44 13.49 -11.92 -11.00
C ASN A 44 14.13 -10.57 -11.40
N ARG A 45 15.42 -10.35 -11.11
CA ARG A 45 16.12 -9.13 -11.48
C ARG A 45 16.14 -8.90 -12.98
N ASP A 46 16.51 -9.91 -13.76
CA ASP A 46 16.63 -9.79 -15.22
C ASP A 46 15.28 -9.92 -15.94
N VAL A 47 14.24 -10.38 -15.23
CA VAL A 47 12.89 -10.60 -15.78
C VAL A 47 12.00 -9.38 -15.61
N ILE A 48 11.98 -8.80 -14.40
CA ILE A 48 11.06 -7.70 -14.04
C ILE A 48 11.78 -6.52 -13.39
N GLY A 49 13.10 -6.46 -13.44
CA GLY A 49 13.87 -5.40 -12.78
C GLY A 49 13.75 -5.47 -11.26
N CYS A 50 13.60 -6.66 -10.67
CA CYS A 50 13.58 -6.78 -9.22
C CYS A 50 14.92 -6.33 -8.62
N ASN A 51 14.87 -5.35 -7.74
CA ASN A 51 16.06 -4.79 -7.13
C ASN A 51 16.32 -5.31 -5.71
N TRP A 52 15.57 -6.27 -5.18
CA TRP A 52 15.82 -6.80 -3.83
C TRP A 52 16.88 -7.90 -3.83
N ILE A 53 17.55 -8.08 -2.69
CA ILE A 53 18.46 -9.20 -2.45
C ILE A 53 17.71 -10.53 -2.30
N ALA A 54 18.39 -11.63 -2.61
CA ALA A 54 17.92 -13.00 -2.43
C ALA A 54 18.63 -13.66 -1.23
N PRO A 55 18.07 -14.75 -0.67
CA PRO A 55 18.78 -15.54 0.34
C PRO A 55 19.99 -16.30 -0.23
N GLU A 56 19.92 -16.72 -1.49
CA GLU A 56 20.97 -17.45 -2.19
C GLU A 56 20.93 -17.19 -3.69
N GLN A 57 22.00 -17.58 -4.40
CA GLN A 57 22.10 -17.36 -5.84
C GLN A 57 21.01 -18.14 -6.60
N GLY A 58 20.27 -17.45 -7.47
CA GLY A 58 19.19 -18.06 -8.26
C GLY A 58 17.86 -18.20 -7.51
N ALA A 59 17.78 -17.80 -6.24
CA ALA A 59 16.52 -17.77 -5.50
C ALA A 59 15.73 -16.47 -5.75
N PHE A 60 14.43 -16.53 -5.50
CA PHE A 60 13.59 -15.32 -5.42
C PHE A 60 13.87 -14.58 -4.11
N CYS A 61 13.83 -13.24 -4.16
CA CYS A 61 13.80 -12.42 -2.95
C CYS A 61 12.52 -12.67 -2.15
N ARG A 62 12.51 -12.26 -0.88
CA ARG A 62 11.34 -12.45 0.01
C ARG A 62 10.03 -11.94 -0.60
N ALA A 63 10.04 -10.79 -1.26
CA ALA A 63 8.83 -10.28 -1.91
C ALA A 63 8.42 -11.11 -3.13
N CYS A 64 9.33 -11.45 -4.04
CA CYS A 64 9.00 -12.24 -5.22
C CYS A 64 8.56 -13.67 -4.86
N ALA A 65 9.12 -14.24 -3.79
CA ALA A 65 8.70 -15.55 -3.26
C ALA A 65 7.24 -15.56 -2.74
N MET A 66 6.67 -14.38 -2.41
CA MET A 66 5.26 -14.25 -2.04
C MET A 66 4.32 -14.30 -3.26
N THR A 67 4.83 -14.22 -4.50
CA THR A 67 4.00 -14.38 -5.71
C THR A 67 3.93 -15.86 -6.08
N ALA A 68 2.83 -16.51 -5.71
CA ALA A 68 2.60 -17.91 -6.02
C ALA A 68 2.11 -18.12 -7.46
N LEU A 69 1.47 -17.10 -8.05
CA LEU A 69 1.04 -17.12 -9.45
C LEU A 69 1.44 -15.80 -10.13
N ALA A 70 2.39 -15.90 -11.06
CA ALA A 70 2.82 -14.80 -11.93
C ALA A 70 1.92 -14.74 -13.18
N PRO A 71 1.82 -13.58 -13.85
CA PRO A 71 0.95 -13.46 -15.02
C PRO A 71 1.49 -14.25 -16.21
N ASP A 72 0.57 -14.70 -17.07
CA ASP A 72 0.93 -15.40 -18.31
C ASP A 72 1.71 -14.46 -19.25
N PRO A 73 2.98 -14.77 -19.58
CA PRO A 73 3.80 -13.92 -20.45
C PRO A 73 3.31 -13.90 -21.91
N ALA A 74 2.42 -14.81 -22.31
CA ALA A 74 1.81 -14.79 -23.64
C ALA A 74 0.77 -13.67 -23.80
N ILE A 75 0.26 -13.10 -22.70
CA ILE A 75 -0.68 -11.99 -22.74
C ILE A 75 0.08 -10.68 -23.03
N PRO A 76 -0.38 -9.86 -24.00
CA PRO A 76 0.24 -8.58 -24.30
C PRO A 76 0.43 -7.69 -23.07
N ASP A 77 1.59 -7.04 -22.98
CA ASP A 77 1.98 -6.12 -21.90
C ASP A 77 2.00 -6.73 -20.47
N ALA A 78 1.78 -8.04 -20.32
CA ALA A 78 1.77 -8.70 -19.01
C ALA A 78 3.09 -8.50 -18.25
N MET A 79 4.23 -8.60 -18.92
CA MET A 79 5.57 -8.48 -18.31
C MET A 79 5.89 -7.07 -17.77
N PRO A 80 5.77 -5.98 -18.56
CA PRO A 80 5.99 -4.63 -18.02
C PRO A 80 4.96 -4.24 -16.95
N HIS A 81 3.72 -4.74 -17.04
CA HIS A 81 2.72 -4.57 -16.00
C HIS A 81 3.09 -5.30 -14.72
N TRP A 82 3.52 -6.56 -14.83
CA TRP A 82 4.01 -7.34 -13.70
C TRP A 82 5.15 -6.65 -12.97
N ALA A 83 6.13 -6.10 -13.70
CA ALA A 83 7.25 -5.39 -13.13
C ALA A 83 6.81 -4.19 -12.26
N LYS A 84 5.85 -3.39 -12.73
CA LYS A 84 5.29 -2.26 -11.99
C LYS A 84 4.47 -2.72 -10.77
N THR A 85 3.67 -3.78 -10.91
CA THR A 85 2.89 -4.36 -9.81
C THR A 85 3.80 -4.91 -8.71
N GLU A 86 4.85 -5.62 -9.08
CA GLU A 86 5.86 -6.13 -8.15
C GLU A 86 6.65 -5.01 -7.48
N ALA A 87 6.96 -3.91 -8.19
CA ALA A 87 7.57 -2.73 -7.57
C ALA A 87 6.65 -2.08 -6.53
N ALA A 88 5.35 -1.95 -6.83
CA ALA A 88 4.36 -1.45 -5.87
C ALA A 88 4.21 -2.37 -4.65
N LYS A 89 4.17 -3.69 -4.87
CA LYS A 89 4.17 -4.68 -3.78
C LYS A 89 5.38 -4.50 -2.87
N ARG A 90 6.59 -4.42 -3.43
CA ARG A 90 7.83 -4.24 -2.66
C ARG A 90 7.80 -2.96 -1.84
N TRP A 91 7.29 -1.86 -2.41
CA TRP A 91 7.13 -0.60 -1.68
C TRP A 91 6.20 -0.75 -0.47
N VAL A 92 5.04 -1.38 -0.66
CA VAL A 92 4.06 -1.60 0.42
C VAL A 92 4.60 -2.55 1.49
N LEU A 93 5.27 -3.64 1.10
CA LEU A 93 5.89 -4.60 2.03
C LEU A 93 7.02 -3.98 2.86
N ASP A 94 7.89 -3.17 2.26
CA ASP A 94 8.96 -2.48 2.99
C ASP A 94 8.40 -1.56 4.08
N ASN A 95 7.34 -0.83 3.72
CA ASN A 95 6.70 0.14 4.60
C ASN A 95 5.92 -0.54 5.73
N LEU A 96 5.17 -1.60 5.45
CA LEU A 96 4.54 -2.42 6.49
C LEU A 96 5.58 -3.08 7.41
N GLY A 97 6.76 -3.42 6.90
CA GLY A 97 7.89 -3.90 7.69
C GLY A 97 8.37 -2.90 8.77
N ARG A 98 8.05 -1.61 8.65
CA ARG A 98 8.34 -0.65 9.73
C ARG A 98 7.51 -0.85 10.98
N TRP A 99 6.33 -1.45 10.82
CA TRP A 99 5.52 -1.99 11.90
C TRP A 99 5.72 -3.51 12.02
N ASN A 100 6.89 -4.02 11.65
CA ASN A 100 7.29 -5.42 11.79
C ASN A 100 6.46 -6.45 11.01
N TRP A 101 5.51 -6.05 10.16
CA TRP A 101 4.77 -6.99 9.31
C TRP A 101 5.68 -7.63 8.26
N PHE A 102 5.54 -8.95 8.07
CA PHE A 102 6.18 -9.72 7.00
C PHE A 102 7.72 -9.64 6.99
N ARG A 103 8.31 -9.26 8.12
CA ARG A 103 9.75 -9.37 8.36
C ARG A 103 10.08 -10.78 8.87
N PRO A 104 11.35 -11.20 8.90
CA PRO A 104 11.72 -12.52 9.41
C PRO A 104 11.33 -12.73 10.87
N GLU A 105 11.19 -11.65 11.64
CA GLU A 105 10.74 -11.70 13.03
C GLU A 105 9.22 -11.87 13.17
N ASP A 106 8.45 -11.77 12.08
CA ASP A 106 7.01 -12.01 12.05
C ASP A 106 6.72 -13.51 11.91
N PRO A 107 6.19 -14.18 12.95
CA PRO A 107 5.95 -15.62 12.92
C PRO A 107 4.66 -16.02 12.18
N GLY A 108 3.79 -15.07 11.82
CA GLY A 108 2.52 -15.40 11.19
C GLY A 108 2.63 -15.62 9.68
N ALA A 109 1.51 -16.03 9.08
CA ALA A 109 1.48 -16.39 7.67
C ALA A 109 1.89 -15.20 6.77
N PRO A 110 2.81 -15.39 5.81
CA PRO A 110 3.10 -14.38 4.80
C PRO A 110 1.92 -14.25 3.81
N PRO A 111 1.73 -13.08 3.19
CA PRO A 111 0.76 -12.92 2.12
C PRO A 111 1.16 -13.77 0.91
N VAL A 112 0.17 -14.36 0.26
CA VAL A 112 0.33 -15.08 -1.01
C VAL A 112 -0.33 -14.25 -2.10
N PHE A 113 0.40 -13.92 -3.17
CA PHE A 113 -0.10 -13.10 -4.26
C PHE A 113 -0.36 -13.94 -5.52
N TYR A 114 -1.56 -13.76 -6.07
CA TYR A 114 -1.89 -14.10 -7.45
C TYR A 114 -1.91 -12.83 -8.27
N MET A 115 -0.91 -12.67 -9.14
CA MET A 115 -0.78 -11.53 -10.04
C MET A 115 -1.21 -11.97 -11.42
N LEU A 116 -2.39 -11.52 -11.85
CA LEU A 116 -3.03 -12.00 -13.07
C LEU A 116 -3.03 -10.90 -14.13
N ALA A 117 -2.68 -11.27 -15.36
CA ALA A 117 -2.89 -10.39 -16.51
C ALA A 117 -4.33 -10.51 -17.00
N GLU A 118 -4.88 -9.39 -17.47
CA GLU A 118 -6.22 -9.37 -18.03
C GLU A 118 -6.18 -9.72 -19.51
N GLY A 119 -7.02 -10.68 -19.90
CA GLY A 119 -7.38 -10.91 -21.29
C GLY A 119 -8.66 -10.12 -21.62
N PRO A 120 -9.58 -10.71 -22.42
CA PRO A 120 -10.88 -10.09 -22.70
C PRO A 120 -11.78 -9.93 -21.47
N THR A 121 -11.56 -10.73 -20.42
CA THR A 121 -12.33 -10.69 -19.18
C THR A 121 -11.48 -10.06 -18.08
N PRO A 122 -11.99 -9.03 -17.37
CA PRO A 122 -11.31 -8.45 -16.23
C PRO A 122 -11.07 -9.48 -15.13
N VAL A 123 -9.94 -9.35 -14.45
CA VAL A 123 -9.62 -10.17 -13.27
C VAL A 123 -10.44 -9.64 -12.09
N ALA A 124 -11.16 -10.55 -11.42
CA ALA A 124 -11.72 -10.24 -10.12
C ALA A 124 -10.58 -10.12 -9.10
N MET A 125 -10.36 -8.89 -8.61
CA MET A 125 -9.43 -8.62 -7.51
C MET A 125 -10.13 -8.92 -6.18
N GLY A 126 -9.34 -9.19 -5.15
CA GLY A 126 -9.86 -9.45 -3.82
C GLY A 126 -8.96 -10.39 -3.02
N HIS A 127 -9.51 -10.87 -1.91
CA HIS A 127 -8.81 -11.74 -0.99
C HIS A 127 -9.60 -13.00 -0.64
N ALA A 128 -8.90 -14.11 -0.39
CA ALA A 128 -9.49 -15.32 0.16
C ALA A 128 -8.44 -16.13 0.93
N GLY A 129 -8.66 -16.41 2.22
CA GLY A 129 -7.76 -17.25 3.02
C GLY A 129 -6.30 -16.79 3.05
N GLY A 130 -6.06 -15.47 3.04
CA GLY A 130 -4.72 -14.88 2.99
C GLY A 130 -4.10 -14.76 1.59
N VAL A 131 -4.77 -15.26 0.54
CA VAL A 131 -4.40 -15.03 -0.86
C VAL A 131 -4.92 -13.68 -1.31
N VAL A 132 -4.03 -12.84 -1.83
CA VAL A 132 -4.29 -11.54 -2.43
C VAL A 132 -4.26 -11.68 -3.96
N THR A 133 -5.38 -11.43 -4.62
CA THR A 133 -5.48 -11.46 -6.09
C THR A 133 -5.47 -10.04 -6.63
N ILE A 134 -4.51 -9.73 -7.49
CA ILE A 134 -4.37 -8.42 -8.11
C ILE A 134 -4.24 -8.53 -9.62
N SER A 135 -4.94 -7.65 -10.32
CA SER A 135 -4.76 -7.47 -11.75
C SER A 135 -3.49 -6.67 -12.02
N VAL A 136 -2.56 -7.21 -12.81
CA VAL A 136 -1.39 -6.43 -13.26
C VAL A 136 -1.79 -5.35 -14.26
N ALA A 137 -2.94 -5.47 -14.93
CA ALA A 137 -3.44 -4.47 -15.87
C ALA A 137 -3.73 -3.12 -15.19
N GLU A 138 -3.92 -3.08 -13.87
CA GLU A 138 -3.96 -1.82 -13.11
C GLU A 138 -2.65 -1.01 -13.24
N ALA A 139 -1.57 -1.56 -13.81
CA ALA A 139 -0.33 -0.82 -14.06
C ALA A 139 -0.40 0.04 -15.33
N ASP A 140 -1.37 -0.22 -16.20
CA ASP A 140 -1.60 0.52 -17.44
C ASP A 140 -2.15 1.92 -17.10
N PRO A 141 -1.46 3.01 -17.49
CA PRO A 141 -1.99 4.36 -17.30
C PRO A 141 -3.30 4.63 -18.05
N VAL A 142 -3.52 4.03 -19.23
CA VAL A 142 -4.73 4.22 -20.03
C VAL A 142 -5.90 3.55 -19.34
N LEU A 143 -5.79 2.24 -19.07
CA LEU A 143 -6.83 1.50 -18.36
C LEU A 143 -7.16 2.12 -17.00
N ARG A 144 -6.15 2.54 -16.23
CA ARG A 144 -6.38 3.24 -14.96
C ARG A 144 -7.16 4.53 -15.13
N ALA A 145 -6.81 5.37 -16.10
CA ALA A 145 -7.53 6.62 -16.34
C ALA A 145 -9.00 6.34 -16.71
N THR A 146 -9.25 5.36 -17.57
CA THR A 146 -10.59 4.91 -17.94
C THR A 146 -11.38 4.39 -16.74
N ARG A 147 -10.80 3.50 -15.92
CA ARG A 147 -11.44 2.95 -14.73
C ARG A 147 -11.72 4.02 -13.69
N ARG A 148 -10.76 4.92 -13.47
CA ARG A 148 -10.87 6.05 -12.55
C ARG A 148 -12.08 6.92 -12.88
N GLU A 149 -12.27 7.24 -14.17
CA GLU A 149 -13.43 8.01 -14.63
C GLU A 149 -14.73 7.21 -14.54
N ALA A 150 -14.72 5.95 -14.97
CA ALA A 150 -15.91 5.09 -14.97
C ALA A 150 -16.44 4.77 -13.57
N LEU A 151 -15.56 4.70 -12.57
CA LEU A 151 -15.89 4.36 -11.18
C LEU A 151 -15.97 5.58 -10.27
N GLU A 152 -15.81 6.79 -10.82
CA GLU A 152 -15.77 8.06 -10.06
C GLU A 152 -14.76 8.04 -8.89
N GLU A 153 -13.66 7.31 -9.06
CA GLU A 153 -12.60 7.20 -8.06
C GLU A 153 -11.63 8.36 -8.24
N PRO A 154 -11.45 9.28 -7.28
CA PRO A 154 -10.61 10.45 -7.51
C PRO A 154 -9.10 10.11 -7.45
N TYR A 155 -8.74 8.92 -6.95
CA TYR A 155 -7.38 8.43 -6.81
C TYR A 155 -7.29 6.95 -7.19
N ARG A 156 -6.53 6.62 -8.25
CA ARG A 156 -6.32 5.24 -8.69
C ARG A 156 -4.85 5.00 -9.06
N THR A 157 -4.14 4.24 -8.21
CA THR A 157 -2.73 3.88 -8.45
C THR A 157 -2.48 2.43 -8.07
N MET A 158 -1.48 1.80 -8.71
CA MET A 158 -1.08 0.43 -8.36
C MET A 158 -0.69 0.30 -6.88
N ILE A 159 -0.05 1.32 -6.29
CA ILE A 159 0.27 1.32 -4.85
C ILE A 159 -1.01 1.39 -4.01
N GLY A 160 -2.00 2.19 -4.42
CA GLY A 160 -3.31 2.26 -3.78
C GLY A 160 -4.01 0.90 -3.78
N HIS A 161 -4.12 0.26 -4.94
CA HIS A 161 -4.70 -1.09 -5.06
C HIS A 161 -3.95 -2.11 -4.21
N MET A 162 -2.61 -2.13 -4.28
CA MET A 162 -1.81 -3.03 -3.46
C MET A 162 -2.08 -2.84 -1.96
N ARG A 163 -2.25 -1.58 -1.50
CA ARG A 163 -2.59 -1.30 -0.10
C ARG A 163 -3.98 -1.75 0.28
N HIS A 164 -4.96 -1.50 -0.57
CA HIS A 164 -6.33 -1.97 -0.36
C HIS A 164 -6.34 -3.49 -0.20
N GLU A 165 -5.79 -4.21 -1.19
CA GLU A 165 -5.83 -5.67 -1.22
C GLU A 165 -5.02 -6.33 -0.10
N ILE A 166 -3.84 -5.80 0.23
CA ILE A 166 -3.06 -6.33 1.37
C ILE A 166 -3.72 -6.02 2.72
N SER A 167 -4.53 -4.96 2.80
CA SER A 167 -5.25 -4.62 4.04
C SER A 167 -6.30 -5.66 4.39
N HIS A 168 -6.92 -6.29 3.39
CA HIS A 168 -7.78 -7.45 3.62
C HIS A 168 -7.01 -8.66 4.18
N MET A 169 -5.79 -8.90 3.71
CA MET A 169 -4.93 -9.94 4.26
C MET A 169 -4.52 -9.64 5.72
N LEU A 170 -4.21 -8.38 6.03
CA LEU A 170 -3.92 -7.93 7.40
C LEU A 170 -5.15 -8.12 8.31
N TRP A 171 -6.35 -7.78 7.83
CA TRP A 171 -7.59 -8.07 8.53
C TRP A 171 -7.73 -9.56 8.84
N TRP A 172 -7.52 -10.42 7.83
CA TRP A 172 -7.62 -11.88 7.99
C TRP A 172 -6.65 -12.40 9.06
N ARG A 173 -5.44 -11.83 9.17
CA ARG A 173 -4.51 -12.18 10.24
C ARG A 173 -4.98 -11.71 11.61
N LEU A 174 -5.46 -10.47 11.70
CA LEU A 174 -5.93 -9.89 12.95
C LEU A 174 -7.24 -10.54 13.44
N SER A 175 -8.10 -11.00 12.53
CA SER A 175 -9.38 -11.65 12.85
C SER A 175 -9.26 -13.03 13.47
N LEU A 176 -8.05 -13.59 13.56
CA LEU A 176 -7.76 -14.75 14.37
C LEU A 176 -7.87 -14.46 15.88
N ARG A 177 -7.95 -13.19 16.29
CA ARG A 177 -8.13 -12.77 17.67
C ARG A 177 -9.56 -12.30 17.92
N ASP A 178 -10.16 -12.78 19.00
CA ASP A 178 -11.53 -12.41 19.39
C ASP A 178 -11.63 -10.93 19.78
N ASP A 179 -10.62 -10.37 20.45
CA ASP A 179 -10.59 -8.97 20.88
C ASP A 179 -10.56 -8.00 19.70
N PHE A 180 -9.88 -8.37 18.61
CA PHE A 180 -9.90 -7.62 17.36
C PHE A 180 -11.28 -7.67 16.72
N LEU A 181 -11.90 -8.84 16.58
CA LEU A 181 -13.21 -8.97 15.92
C LEU A 181 -14.31 -8.20 16.64
N GLU A 182 -14.33 -8.23 17.97
CA GLU A 182 -15.28 -7.43 18.76
C GLU A 182 -15.07 -5.92 18.53
N ALA A 183 -13.82 -5.46 18.61
CA ALA A 183 -13.48 -4.06 18.42
C ALA A 183 -13.72 -3.60 16.97
N PHE A 184 -13.46 -4.48 15.99
CA PHE A 184 -13.73 -4.26 14.59
C PHE A 184 -15.21 -4.02 14.34
N ARG A 185 -16.07 -4.91 14.84
CA ARG A 185 -17.53 -4.79 14.64
C ARG A 185 -18.11 -3.54 15.28
N ALA A 186 -17.56 -3.13 16.43
CA ALA A 186 -17.93 -1.87 17.07
C ALA A 186 -17.55 -0.64 16.24
N MET A 187 -16.49 -0.71 15.43
CA MET A 187 -15.97 0.42 14.64
C MET A 187 -16.49 0.46 13.19
N PHE A 188 -16.53 -0.70 12.52
CA PHE A 188 -16.80 -0.84 11.09
C PHE A 188 -18.17 -1.47 10.77
N GLY A 189 -18.81 -2.12 11.75
CA GLY A 189 -20.05 -2.86 11.55
C GLY A 189 -19.84 -4.37 11.37
N ASP A 190 -20.94 -5.10 11.15
CA ASP A 190 -20.94 -6.56 11.09
C ASP A 190 -20.49 -7.08 9.73
N GLU A 191 -19.28 -7.60 9.67
CA GLU A 191 -18.65 -8.12 8.45
C GLU A 191 -19.26 -9.44 7.93
N ARG A 192 -20.17 -10.04 8.69
CA ARG A 192 -20.88 -11.26 8.29
C ARG A 192 -22.03 -11.00 7.33
N GLU A 193 -22.30 -9.72 7.02
CA GLU A 193 -23.19 -9.34 5.93
C GLU A 193 -22.78 -10.05 4.63
N ASP A 194 -23.76 -10.44 3.80
CA ASP A 194 -23.45 -11.10 2.53
C ASP A 194 -22.68 -10.13 1.62
N TYR A 195 -21.40 -10.41 1.46
CA TYR A 195 -20.45 -9.58 0.72
C TYR A 195 -20.88 -9.34 -0.74
N ALA A 196 -21.27 -10.39 -1.46
CA ALA A 196 -21.65 -10.28 -2.87
C ALA A 196 -22.93 -9.47 -3.03
N ALA A 197 -23.92 -9.69 -2.16
CA ALA A 197 -25.15 -8.91 -2.15
C ALA A 197 -24.90 -7.45 -1.76
N ALA A 198 -23.97 -7.17 -0.85
CA ALA A 198 -23.61 -5.82 -0.42
C ALA A 198 -22.95 -5.02 -1.54
N LEU A 199 -21.97 -5.61 -2.25
CA LEU A 199 -21.38 -4.99 -3.43
C LEU A 199 -22.40 -4.78 -4.55
N GLN A 200 -23.27 -5.76 -4.79
CA GLN A 200 -24.32 -5.61 -5.80
C GLN A 200 -25.27 -4.45 -5.46
N ARG A 201 -25.66 -4.29 -4.19
CA ARG A 201 -26.45 -3.14 -3.73
C ARG A 201 -25.71 -1.83 -3.99
N HIS A 202 -24.42 -1.76 -3.65
CA HIS A 202 -23.61 -0.57 -3.88
C HIS A 202 -23.54 -0.18 -5.37
N TYR A 203 -23.28 -1.12 -6.27
CA TYR A 203 -23.23 -0.82 -7.70
C TYR A 203 -24.59 -0.42 -8.30
N GLN A 204 -25.70 -0.92 -7.74
CA GLN A 204 -27.04 -0.60 -8.22
C GLN A 204 -27.61 0.70 -7.66
N GLN A 205 -27.33 0.99 -6.40
CA GLN A 205 -27.98 2.07 -5.64
C GLN A 205 -27.02 3.22 -5.29
N GLY A 206 -25.72 3.01 -5.47
CA GLY A 206 -24.68 3.92 -5.03
C GLY A 206 -24.44 3.86 -3.52
N PRO A 207 -23.60 4.77 -2.99
CA PRO A 207 -23.36 4.88 -1.56
C PRO A 207 -24.61 5.42 -0.82
N PRO A 208 -24.77 5.12 0.47
CA PRO A 208 -25.89 5.64 1.27
C PRO A 208 -25.86 7.17 1.36
N ALA A 209 -27.04 7.77 1.55
CA ALA A 209 -27.14 9.22 1.75
C ALA A 209 -26.29 9.66 2.94
N GLY A 210 -25.50 10.72 2.76
CA GLY A 210 -24.63 11.25 3.82
C GLY A 210 -23.37 10.42 4.10
N TRP A 211 -22.98 9.48 3.22
CA TRP A 211 -21.78 8.64 3.39
C TRP A 211 -20.51 9.41 3.77
N ARG A 212 -20.33 10.63 3.24
CA ARG A 212 -19.18 11.52 3.52
C ARG A 212 -18.99 11.85 5.01
N SER A 213 -20.03 11.68 5.82
CA SER A 213 -19.94 11.86 7.28
C SER A 213 -19.26 10.68 7.99
N SER A 214 -19.18 9.51 7.35
CA SER A 214 -18.80 8.24 8.00
C SER A 214 -17.70 7.44 7.28
N PHE A 215 -17.55 7.61 5.97
CA PHE A 215 -16.68 6.79 5.13
C PHE A 215 -15.68 7.66 4.35
N VAL A 216 -14.47 7.13 4.14
CA VAL A 216 -13.39 7.81 3.41
C VAL A 216 -13.62 7.87 1.90
N SER A 217 -14.36 6.89 1.36
CA SER A 217 -14.75 6.78 -0.04
C SER A 217 -16.18 6.27 -0.18
N THR A 218 -16.74 6.35 -1.39
CA THR A 218 -18.04 5.72 -1.69
C THR A 218 -17.94 4.20 -1.53
N TYR A 219 -16.86 3.60 -2.01
CA TYR A 219 -16.65 2.16 -1.98
C TYR A 219 -16.48 1.62 -0.55
N ALA A 220 -15.84 2.39 0.35
CA ALA A 220 -15.79 2.09 1.79
C ALA A 220 -17.18 1.90 2.42
N SER A 221 -18.23 2.51 1.86
CA SER A 221 -19.60 2.33 2.37
C SER A 221 -20.29 1.04 1.90
N ALA A 222 -19.63 0.26 1.03
CA ALA A 222 -20.24 -0.92 0.40
C ALA A 222 -20.32 -2.12 1.35
N HIS A 223 -19.32 -2.33 2.21
CA HIS A 223 -19.25 -3.45 3.14
C HIS A 223 -18.20 -3.15 4.24
N PRO A 224 -18.34 -3.67 5.49
CA PRO A 224 -17.37 -3.44 6.56
C PRO A 224 -15.92 -3.83 6.22
N HIS A 225 -15.70 -4.92 5.47
CA HIS A 225 -14.36 -5.27 4.96
C HIS A 225 -13.80 -4.19 4.01
N GLU A 226 -14.62 -3.62 3.13
CA GLU A 226 -14.18 -2.56 2.21
C GLU A 226 -13.88 -1.27 2.96
N ASP A 227 -14.67 -0.94 3.98
CA ASP A 227 -14.41 0.20 4.86
C ASP A 227 -13.06 0.07 5.56
N TRP A 228 -12.74 -1.12 6.06
CA TRP A 228 -11.43 -1.42 6.63
C TRP A 228 -10.30 -1.29 5.61
N ALA A 229 -10.43 -1.92 4.45
CA ALA A 229 -9.37 -1.92 3.43
C ALA A 229 -9.09 -0.52 2.90
N GLU A 230 -10.14 0.27 2.63
CA GLU A 230 -10.04 1.67 2.23
C GLU A 230 -9.44 2.53 3.34
N THR A 231 -9.94 2.40 4.58
CA THR A 231 -9.40 3.16 5.71
C THR A 231 -7.93 2.84 5.95
N ALA A 232 -7.54 1.57 5.87
CA ALA A 232 -6.16 1.15 6.05
C ALA A 232 -5.25 1.59 4.91
N ALA A 233 -5.71 1.53 3.66
CA ALA A 233 -4.99 2.11 2.53
C ALA A 233 -4.76 3.61 2.73
N HIS A 234 -5.77 4.35 3.21
CA HIS A 234 -5.67 5.77 3.50
C HIS A 234 -4.70 6.10 4.63
N LEU A 235 -4.71 5.35 5.72
CA LEU A 235 -3.72 5.50 6.78
C LEU A 235 -2.29 5.32 6.22
N LEU A 236 -2.08 4.27 5.42
CA LEU A 236 -0.78 4.01 4.78
C LEU A 236 -0.41 5.12 3.78
N HIS A 237 -1.39 5.72 3.08
CA HIS A 237 -1.15 6.91 2.25
C HIS A 237 -0.64 8.08 3.08
N LEU A 238 -1.33 8.44 4.15
CA LEU A 238 -0.97 9.56 5.02
C LEU A 238 0.41 9.35 5.67
N THR A 239 0.67 8.15 6.18
CA THR A 239 1.94 7.80 6.81
C THR A 239 3.11 7.91 5.81
N ASP A 240 2.94 7.42 4.59
CA ASP A 240 3.97 7.50 3.54
C ASP A 240 4.21 8.90 3.00
N ILE A 241 3.16 9.71 2.92
CA ILE A 241 3.28 11.11 2.50
C ILE A 241 4.08 11.86 3.56
N ALA A 242 3.76 11.67 4.84
CA ALA A 242 4.53 12.25 5.94
C ALA A 242 5.98 11.76 5.95
N ASP A 243 6.21 10.46 5.72
CA ASP A 243 7.55 9.89 5.71
C ASP A 243 8.36 10.44 4.53
N SER A 244 7.73 10.56 3.35
CA SER A 244 8.36 11.14 2.17
C SER A 244 8.66 12.64 2.36
N PHE A 245 7.79 13.38 3.05
CA PHE A 245 8.00 14.80 3.36
C PHE A 245 9.25 14.99 4.23
N VAL A 246 9.38 14.22 5.32
CA VAL A 246 10.56 14.27 6.19
C VAL A 246 11.80 13.76 5.47
N ALA A 247 11.71 12.65 4.73
CA ALA A 247 12.84 12.08 4.01
C ALA A 247 13.38 13.01 2.90
N ALA A 248 12.53 13.88 2.34
CA ALA A 248 12.93 14.91 1.39
C ALA A 248 13.62 16.12 2.05
N GLY A 249 13.74 16.16 3.38
CA GLY A 249 14.29 17.28 4.13
C GLY A 249 13.35 18.48 4.22
N LEU A 250 12.07 18.31 3.90
CA LEU A 250 11.07 19.35 4.07
C LEU A 250 10.71 19.51 5.55
N SER A 251 10.36 20.74 5.94
CA SER A 251 9.97 21.08 7.30
C SER A 251 8.71 21.93 7.32
N SER A 252 7.92 21.81 8.38
CA SER A 252 6.76 22.66 8.66
C SER A 252 6.67 22.92 10.17
N SER A 253 5.88 23.92 10.56
CA SER A 253 5.61 24.23 11.97
C SER A 253 4.88 23.12 12.71
N ASP A 254 4.22 22.22 11.99
CA ASP A 254 3.43 21.13 12.56
C ASP A 254 4.27 19.87 12.81
N LEU A 255 5.50 19.82 12.30
CA LEU A 255 6.41 18.72 12.62
C LEU A 255 6.67 18.68 14.13
N PRO A 256 6.45 17.53 14.80
CA PRO A 256 6.62 17.44 16.25
C PRO A 256 8.03 17.77 16.73
N TYR A 257 9.03 17.36 15.95
CA TYR A 257 10.46 17.64 16.17
C TYR A 257 11.27 17.37 14.88
N HIS A 258 12.51 17.87 14.84
CA HIS A 258 13.42 17.62 13.72
C HIS A 258 13.77 16.13 13.62
N GLY A 259 13.61 15.54 12.43
CA GLY A 259 13.84 14.11 12.23
C GLY A 259 12.72 13.21 12.78
N TRP A 260 11.51 13.76 12.96
CA TRP A 260 10.32 12.97 13.28
C TRP A 260 10.14 11.80 12.30
N ASP A 261 9.92 10.60 12.85
CA ASP A 261 9.68 9.39 12.07
C ASP A 261 8.19 9.03 12.16
N PRO A 262 7.41 9.24 11.09
CA PRO A 262 5.97 8.98 11.08
C PRO A 262 5.59 7.53 11.40
N TYR A 263 6.47 6.57 11.11
CA TYR A 263 6.22 5.17 11.41
C TYR A 263 6.49 4.81 12.87
N MET A 264 7.28 5.62 13.58
CA MET A 264 7.53 5.47 15.01
C MET A 264 6.56 6.27 15.86
N GLU A 265 5.79 7.18 15.27
CA GLU A 265 4.76 7.95 15.98
C GLU A 265 3.72 7.02 16.61
N ALA A 266 3.52 7.14 17.92
CA ALA A 266 2.56 6.32 18.65
C ALA A 266 1.19 6.99 18.76
N ASP A 267 1.14 8.32 18.69
CA ASP A 267 -0.07 9.13 18.72
C ASP A 267 -0.68 9.20 17.31
N ALA A 268 -1.68 8.37 17.05
CA ALA A 268 -2.36 8.29 15.76
C ALA A 268 -2.98 9.63 15.34
N GLU A 269 -3.58 10.37 16.29
CA GLU A 269 -4.21 11.67 16.01
C GLU A 269 -3.15 12.68 15.57
N ARG A 270 -1.97 12.69 16.21
CA ARG A 270 -0.84 13.52 15.77
C ARG A 270 -0.34 13.15 14.38
N LEU A 271 -0.14 11.86 14.10
CA LEU A 271 0.27 11.40 12.76
C LEU A 271 -0.71 11.87 11.69
N ILE A 272 -2.01 11.64 11.90
CA ILE A 272 -3.07 12.01 10.95
C ILE A 272 -3.14 13.54 10.79
N HIS A 273 -3.03 14.30 11.87
CA HIS A 273 -3.05 15.76 11.84
C HIS A 273 -1.90 16.33 10.99
N VAL A 274 -0.66 15.91 11.28
CA VAL A 274 0.54 16.37 10.57
C VAL A 274 0.48 15.98 9.09
N ALA A 275 0.15 14.72 8.79
CA ALA A 275 0.04 14.23 7.42
C ALA A 275 -1.04 14.97 6.63
N THR A 276 -2.19 15.26 7.23
CA THR A 276 -3.28 16.00 6.59
C THR A 276 -2.85 17.43 6.24
N HIS A 277 -2.15 18.12 7.15
CA HIS A 277 -1.69 19.48 6.89
C HIS A 277 -0.62 19.53 5.78
N GLN A 278 0.29 18.56 5.75
CA GLN A 278 1.26 18.39 4.67
C GLN A 278 0.57 18.13 3.32
N VAL A 279 -0.43 17.23 3.30
CA VAL A 279 -1.26 16.96 2.13
C VAL A 279 -1.96 18.22 1.63
N MET A 280 -2.53 19.02 2.52
CA MET A 280 -3.21 20.27 2.14
C MET A 280 -2.23 21.25 1.47
N ALA A 281 -1.01 21.38 2.00
CA ALA A 281 0.03 22.20 1.39
C ALA A 281 0.41 21.69 -0.01
N VAL A 282 0.61 20.38 -0.18
CA VAL A 282 0.93 19.76 -1.48
C VAL A 282 -0.22 19.92 -2.47
N ASN A 283 -1.47 19.71 -2.05
CA ASN A 283 -2.65 19.94 -2.89
C ASN A 283 -2.72 21.41 -3.35
N HIS A 284 -2.40 22.37 -2.48
CA HIS A 284 -2.34 23.79 -2.88
C HIS A 284 -1.28 24.02 -3.96
N ILE A 285 -0.11 23.38 -3.88
CA ILE A 285 0.94 23.45 -4.91
C ILE A 285 0.44 22.84 -6.22
N ASN A 286 -0.19 21.66 -6.18
CA ASN A 286 -0.76 21.02 -7.37
C ASN A 286 -1.78 21.91 -8.07
N ARG A 287 -2.71 22.51 -7.31
CA ARG A 287 -3.73 23.41 -7.85
C ARG A 287 -3.13 24.66 -8.50
N ALA A 288 -2.02 25.18 -7.98
CA ALA A 288 -1.31 26.31 -8.58
C ALA A 288 -0.74 25.99 -9.97
N MET A 289 -0.52 24.71 -10.25
CA MET A 289 -0.10 24.21 -11.57
C MET A 289 -1.27 23.70 -12.43
N GLY A 290 -2.52 23.83 -11.97
CA GLY A 290 -3.70 23.28 -12.65
C GLY A 290 -3.80 21.75 -12.59
N LEU A 291 -3.08 21.10 -11.66
CA LEU A 291 -3.14 19.66 -11.43
C LEU A 291 -4.20 19.31 -10.37
N SER A 292 -4.71 18.09 -10.44
CA SER A 292 -5.61 17.52 -9.43
C SER A 292 -4.92 17.40 -8.06
N ASP A 293 -5.74 17.40 -7.00
CA ASP A 293 -5.27 17.10 -5.65
C ASP A 293 -4.60 15.72 -5.60
N LEU A 294 -3.47 15.65 -4.91
CA LEU A 294 -2.74 14.41 -4.68
C LEU A 294 -3.52 13.48 -3.74
N TYR A 295 -4.21 14.06 -2.76
CA TYR A 295 -5.10 13.35 -1.84
C TYR A 295 -6.41 14.16 -1.72
N PRO A 296 -7.43 13.83 -2.53
CA PRO A 296 -8.68 14.59 -2.67
C PRO A 296 -9.76 14.21 -1.65
N PHE A 297 -9.38 13.66 -0.49
CA PHE A 297 -10.33 13.09 0.46
C PHE A 297 -10.58 13.99 1.66
N VAL A 298 -11.83 14.01 2.12
CA VAL A 298 -12.25 14.72 3.32
C VAL A 298 -12.38 13.72 4.45
N LEU A 299 -11.62 13.92 5.52
CA LEU A 299 -11.66 13.07 6.71
C LEU A 299 -12.70 13.61 7.69
N SER A 300 -13.88 13.00 7.71
CA SER A 300 -14.87 13.26 8.75
C SER A 300 -14.35 12.84 10.14
N GLU A 301 -15.01 13.29 11.20
CA GLU A 301 -14.67 12.84 12.55
C GLU A 301 -14.74 11.31 12.69
N VAL A 302 -15.76 10.68 12.08
CA VAL A 302 -15.93 9.23 12.11
C VAL A 302 -14.81 8.54 11.32
N ALA A 303 -14.49 9.01 10.13
CA ALA A 303 -13.39 8.48 9.32
C ALA A 303 -12.05 8.61 10.04
N ARG A 304 -11.83 9.72 10.76
CA ARG A 304 -10.62 9.92 11.58
C ARG A 304 -10.54 8.90 12.72
N ARG A 305 -11.64 8.61 13.42
CA ARG A 305 -11.66 7.56 14.46
C ARG A 305 -11.34 6.18 13.88
N LYS A 306 -11.81 5.87 12.67
CA LYS A 306 -11.46 4.63 11.96
C LYS A 306 -9.97 4.58 11.61
N LEU A 307 -9.39 5.68 11.14
CA LEU A 307 -7.94 5.78 10.89
C LEU A 307 -7.12 5.54 12.17
N VAL A 308 -7.53 6.13 13.30
CA VAL A 308 -6.92 5.89 14.61
C VAL A 308 -7.01 4.41 14.99
N PHE A 309 -8.18 3.80 14.86
CA PHE A 309 -8.37 2.38 15.11
C PHE A 309 -7.43 1.50 14.28
N VAL A 310 -7.37 1.73 12.96
CA VAL A 310 -6.46 0.98 12.08
C VAL A 310 -5.02 1.16 12.52
N HIS A 311 -4.59 2.40 12.82
CA HIS A 311 -3.23 2.67 13.25
C HIS A 311 -2.86 1.89 14.49
N ASP A 312 -3.73 1.91 15.51
CA ASP A 312 -3.50 1.26 16.80
C ASP A 312 -3.37 -0.26 16.67
N TRP A 313 -4.03 -0.88 15.68
CA TRP A 313 -3.89 -2.31 15.38
C TRP A 313 -2.69 -2.61 14.51
N LEU A 314 -2.51 -1.88 13.40
CA LEU A 314 -1.42 -2.14 12.46
C LEU A 314 -0.04 -1.86 13.06
N ARG A 315 0.10 -0.85 13.91
CA ARG A 315 1.40 -0.51 14.52
C ARG A 315 1.94 -1.54 15.49
N ARG A 316 1.06 -2.39 16.06
CA ARG A 316 1.48 -3.51 16.95
C ARG A 316 2.26 -4.56 16.17
N GLY A 317 2.10 -4.57 14.85
CA GLY A 317 2.78 -5.51 13.99
C GLY A 317 2.43 -6.95 14.29
N ALA A 318 3.40 -7.82 14.00
CA ALA A 318 3.36 -9.23 14.33
C ALA A 318 3.32 -9.54 15.84
N GLN A 319 3.68 -8.57 16.70
CA GLN A 319 3.65 -8.72 18.16
C GLN A 319 2.23 -8.59 18.73
N GLY A 320 1.29 -8.08 17.93
CA GLY A 320 -0.12 -7.99 18.29
C GLY A 320 -0.93 -9.25 18.01
N LEU A 321 -0.31 -10.32 17.48
CA LEU A 321 -0.95 -11.61 17.22
C LEU A 321 -0.96 -12.50 18.45
#